data_AF-A0A924PIY0-F1
#
_entry.id   AF-A0A924PIY0-F1
#
_cell.length_a   1.000
_cell.length_b   1.000
_cell.length_c   1.000
_cell.angle_alpha   90.00
_cell.angle_beta   90.00
_cell.angle_gamma   90.00
#
_symmetry.space_group_name_H-M   'P 1'
#
loop_
_entity.id
_entity.type
_entity.pdbx_description
1 polymer ?
#
loop_
_entity_poly.entity_id
_entity_poly.type
_entity_poly.pdbx_seq_one_letter_code
_entity_poly.pdbx_strand_id
1 'polypeptide(L)'
;MRVLILGSGVVGVTSAYYLAKKGFDVTVIDRQPSVGLETSFANAGQISPGYSAPWAAPGVPAKAAKWLLQRHSPLAVKPDGTLWQLQWTLKLLQNCTAKRYDLNKERMVRLAEYS
;
A
#
# COMPACT_ATOMS: atom_id res chain seq x y z
N MET A 1 -11.10 19.22 18.57
CA MET A 1 -10.95 19.12 17.10
C MET A 1 -11.72 17.91 16.62
N ARG A 2 -12.48 18.01 15.52
CA ARG A 2 -13.29 16.92 14.96
C ARG A 2 -12.53 16.19 13.87
N VAL A 3 -12.63 14.86 13.83
CA VAL A 3 -12.03 14.01 12.80
C VAL A 3 -13.10 13.11 12.19
N LEU A 4 -13.19 13.11 10.87
CA LEU A 4 -14.04 12.19 10.11
C LEU A 4 -13.16 11.09 9.51
N ILE A 5 -13.52 9.84 9.75
CA ILE A 5 -12.88 8.66 9.16
C ILE A 5 -13.87 8.00 8.21
N LEU A 6 -13.43 7.76 6.97
CA LEU A 6 -14.21 7.08 5.95
C LEU A 6 -13.73 5.63 5.85
N GLY A 7 -14.59 4.69 6.25
CA GLY A 7 -14.32 3.27 6.32
C GLY A 7 -14.10 2.77 7.75
N SER A 8 -14.74 1.65 8.06
CA SER A 8 -14.74 0.91 9.33
C SER A 8 -14.07 -0.46 9.21
N GLY A 9 -13.16 -0.62 8.24
CA GLY A 9 -12.19 -1.71 8.23
C GLY A 9 -11.18 -1.59 9.37
N VAL A 10 -10.29 -2.57 9.50
CA VAL A 10 -9.32 -2.64 10.62
C VAL A 10 -8.53 -1.32 10.81
N VAL A 11 -8.02 -0.73 9.72
CA VAL A 11 -7.27 0.54 9.76
C VAL A 11 -8.13 1.71 10.23
N GLY A 12 -9.40 1.78 9.79
CA GLY A 12 -10.31 2.86 10.16
C GLY A 12 -10.68 2.81 11.64
N VAL A 13 -11.02 1.62 12.14
CA VAL A 13 -11.40 1.41 13.55
C VAL A 13 -10.21 1.64 14.49
N THR A 14 -9.01 1.13 14.16
CA THR A 14 -7.82 1.36 15.01
C THR A 14 -7.42 2.84 15.02
N SER A 15 -7.52 3.52 13.87
CA SER A 15 -7.27 4.97 13.80
C SER A 15 -8.27 5.75 14.65
N ALA A 16 -9.56 5.41 14.56
CA ALA A 16 -10.61 6.02 15.36
C ALA A 16 -10.35 5.87 16.86
N TYR A 17 -9.98 4.66 17.28
CA TYR A 17 -9.64 4.35 18.66
C TYR A 17 -8.49 5.20 19.21
N TYR A 18 -7.36 5.26 18.50
CA TYR A 18 -6.20 6.03 18.97
C TYR A 18 -6.42 7.54 18.93
N LEU A 19 -7.24 8.04 18.00
CA LEU A 19 -7.62 9.45 17.97
C LEU A 19 -8.60 9.80 19.08
N ALA A 20 -9.63 8.97 19.33
CA ALA A 20 -10.53 9.16 20.45
C ALA A 20 -9.77 9.16 21.79
N LYS A 21 -8.81 8.26 21.97
CA LYS A 21 -7.91 8.24 23.14
C LYS A 21 -7.08 9.53 23.33
N LYS A 22 -6.77 10.25 22.25
CA LYS A 22 -6.08 11.54 22.29
C LYS A 22 -7.01 12.73 22.50
N GLY A 23 -8.30 12.50 22.74
CA GLY A 23 -9.30 13.54 23.00
C GLY A 23 -9.89 14.17 21.73
N PHE A 24 -9.72 13.55 20.57
CA PHE A 24 -10.41 13.98 19.35
C PHE A 24 -11.88 13.51 19.38
N ASP A 25 -12.77 14.35 18.86
CA ASP A 25 -14.16 13.99 18.58
C ASP A 25 -14.19 13.29 17.21
N VAL A 26 -14.37 11.97 17.20
CA VAL A 26 -14.21 11.13 16.00
C VAL A 26 -15.55 10.60 15.53
N THR A 27 -15.86 10.80 14.25
CA THR A 27 -16.98 10.15 13.56
C THR A 27 -16.42 9.18 12.53
N VAL A 28 -16.93 7.94 12.52
CA VAL A 28 -16.61 6.94 11.50
C VAL A 28 -17.84 6.72 10.64
N ILE A 29 -17.69 6.82 9.31
CA ILE A 29 -18.74 6.53 8.34
C ILE A 29 -18.29 5.35 7.48
N ASP A 30 -19.13 4.33 7.36
CA ASP A 30 -18.94 3.23 6.42
C ASP A 30 -20.15 3.11 5.50
N ARG A 31 -19.91 2.61 4.28
CA ARG A 31 -20.97 2.28 3.32
C ARG A 31 -21.68 0.97 3.67
N GLN A 32 -21.00 0.09 4.41
CA GLN A 32 -21.49 -1.22 4.81
C GLN A 32 -22.39 -1.12 6.05
N PRO A 33 -23.36 -2.04 6.22
CA PRO A 33 -24.28 -2.01 7.36
C PRO A 33 -23.62 -2.38 8.70
N SER A 34 -22.40 -2.91 8.70
CA SER A 34 -21.63 -3.24 9.89
C SER A 34 -20.13 -3.06 9.66
N VAL A 35 -19.36 -3.13 10.74
CA VAL A 35 -17.91 -2.92 10.72
C VAL A 35 -17.18 -4.05 10.04
N GLY A 36 -16.14 -3.69 9.29
CA GLY A 36 -15.18 -4.66 8.75
C GLY A 36 -15.74 -5.64 7.72
N LEU A 37 -16.90 -5.42 7.09
CA LEU A 37 -17.56 -6.39 6.20
C LEU A 37 -16.90 -6.64 4.83
N GLU A 38 -15.75 -6.02 4.54
CA GLU A 38 -15.00 -6.22 3.28
C GLU A 38 -13.68 -6.94 3.54
N THR A 39 -12.56 -6.40 3.06
CA THR A 39 -11.21 -6.99 3.19
C THR A 39 -10.86 -7.38 4.62
N SER A 40 -11.43 -6.71 5.63
CA SER A 40 -11.18 -7.01 7.04
C SER A 40 -11.99 -8.18 7.62
N PHE A 41 -13.11 -8.59 7.01
CA PHE A 41 -14.11 -9.49 7.63
C PHE A 41 -13.55 -10.88 7.93
N ALA A 42 -12.80 -11.41 6.96
CA ALA A 42 -12.19 -12.73 7.00
C ALA A 42 -10.77 -12.68 6.44
N ASN A 43 -10.03 -11.62 6.78
CA ASN A 43 -8.58 -11.67 6.59
C ASN A 43 -8.05 -12.80 7.48
N ALA A 44 -7.18 -13.67 6.97
CA ALA A 44 -6.75 -14.89 7.67
C ALA A 44 -5.98 -14.63 8.99
N GLY A 45 -5.91 -13.37 9.46
CA GLY A 45 -5.23 -12.99 10.70
C GLY A 45 -3.72 -13.13 10.62
N GLN A 46 -3.15 -13.32 9.43
CA GLN A 46 -1.74 -13.59 9.25
C GLN A 46 -0.92 -12.31 9.45
N ILE A 47 0.02 -12.36 10.40
CA ILE A 47 1.00 -11.30 10.64
C ILE A 47 2.33 -11.77 10.04
N SER A 48 2.73 -11.17 8.91
CA SER A 48 3.92 -11.58 8.14
C SER A 48 4.89 -10.41 7.87
N PRO A 49 5.57 -9.85 8.90
CA PRO A 49 6.48 -8.73 8.71
C PRO A 49 7.59 -9.02 7.68
N GLY A 50 8.10 -10.26 7.66
CA GLY A 50 9.13 -10.72 6.72
C GLY A 50 8.70 -10.76 5.24
N TYR A 51 7.40 -10.68 4.95
CA TYR A 51 6.88 -10.55 3.58
C TYR A 51 6.82 -9.09 3.09
N SER A 52 7.13 -8.13 3.96
CA SER A 52 7.24 -6.72 3.57
C SER A 52 8.40 -6.52 2.60
N ALA A 53 8.08 -6.19 1.35
CA ALA A 53 9.07 -6.03 0.30
C ALA A 53 8.75 -4.81 -0.58
N PRO A 54 9.78 -4.06 -1.02
CA PRO A 54 9.57 -2.96 -1.96
C PRO A 54 8.98 -3.47 -3.27
N TRP A 55 8.00 -2.74 -3.80
CA TRP A 55 7.48 -2.99 -5.16
C TRP A 55 8.55 -2.80 -6.23
N ALA A 56 9.52 -1.91 -6.02
CA ALA A 56 10.61 -1.65 -6.95
C ALA A 56 11.74 -2.69 -6.81
N ALA A 57 11.45 -3.97 -7.04
CA ALA A 57 12.45 -5.03 -7.00
C ALA A 57 13.34 -5.02 -8.27
N PRO A 58 14.61 -5.49 -8.20
CA PRO A 58 15.55 -5.39 -9.31
C PRO A 58 15.08 -6.08 -10.61
N GLY A 59 14.29 -7.14 -10.50
CA GLY A 59 13.73 -7.84 -11.66
C GLY A 59 12.46 -7.22 -12.26
N VAL A 60 11.90 -6.18 -11.65
CA VAL A 60 10.63 -5.57 -12.10
C VAL A 60 10.73 -4.94 -13.49
N PRO A 61 11.79 -4.20 -13.86
CA PRO A 61 11.89 -3.62 -15.21
C PRO A 61 11.79 -4.68 -16.31
N ALA A 62 12.50 -5.80 -16.16
CA ALA A 62 12.47 -6.90 -17.13
C ALA A 62 11.09 -7.57 -17.20
N LYS A 63 10.45 -7.81 -16.04
CA LYS A 63 9.08 -8.34 -15.97
C LYS A 63 8.07 -7.38 -16.59
N ALA A 64 8.18 -6.08 -16.30
CA ALA A 64 7.30 -5.04 -16.83
C ALA A 64 7.41 -4.95 -18.36
N ALA A 65 8.62 -4.94 -18.92
CA ALA A 65 8.82 -4.96 -20.37
C ALA A 65 8.17 -6.19 -21.02
N LYS A 66 8.34 -7.38 -20.43
CA LYS A 66 7.68 -8.60 -20.88
C LYS A 66 6.15 -8.49 -20.81
N TRP A 67 5.61 -7.99 -19.70
CA TRP A 67 4.18 -7.87 -19.47
C TRP A 67 3.51 -6.85 -20.39
N LEU A 68 4.17 -5.74 -20.72
CA LEU A 68 3.66 -4.76 -21.68
C LEU A 68 3.42 -5.36 -23.08
N LEU A 69 4.13 -6.43 -23.43
CA LEU A 69 3.98 -7.15 -24.70
C LEU A 69 3.07 -8.38 -24.60
N GLN A 70 2.56 -8.71 -23.41
CA GLN A 70 1.78 -9.90 -23.15
C GLN A 70 0.28 -9.62 -23.30
N ARG A 71 -0.43 -10.44 -24.09
CA ARG A 71 -1.88 -10.31 -24.33
C ARG A 71 -2.72 -10.35 -23.04
N HIS A 72 -2.35 -11.23 -22.11
CA HIS A 72 -2.95 -11.34 -20.79
C HIS A 72 -1.94 -10.92 -19.73
N SER A 73 -1.70 -9.61 -19.67
CA SER A 73 -0.72 -9.00 -18.77
C SER A 73 -1.33 -8.72 -17.39
N PRO A 74 -0.60 -9.00 -16.28
CA PRO A 74 -0.97 -8.53 -14.95
C PRO A 74 -0.66 -7.04 -14.73
N LEU A 75 0.09 -6.42 -15.64
CA LEU A 75 0.46 -5.00 -15.61
C LEU A 75 -0.40 -4.22 -16.61
N ALA A 76 -1.17 -3.25 -16.10
CA ALA A 76 -1.87 -2.27 -16.91
C ALA A 76 -1.24 -0.89 -16.72
N VAL A 77 -0.74 -0.31 -17.81
CA VAL A 77 -0.23 1.07 -17.84
C VAL A 77 -1.05 1.84 -18.86
N LYS A 78 -1.75 2.88 -18.40
CA LYS A 78 -2.46 3.82 -19.27
C LYS A 78 -1.63 5.11 -19.36
N PRO A 79 -1.01 5.42 -20.51
CA PRO A 79 -0.33 6.68 -20.70
C PRO A 79 -1.31 7.84 -20.50
N ASP A 80 -0.94 8.81 -19.66
CA ASP A 80 -1.74 10.02 -19.43
C ASP A 80 -1.24 11.23 -20.23
N GLY A 81 -0.13 11.06 -20.97
CA GLY A 81 0.49 12.10 -21.79
C GLY A 81 1.28 13.15 -20.99
N THR A 82 1.43 12.98 -19.67
CA THR A 82 2.08 13.96 -18.81
C THR A 82 3.57 13.66 -18.61
N LEU A 83 4.37 14.73 -18.47
CA LEU A 83 5.77 14.59 -18.03
C LEU A 83 5.87 14.02 -16.62
N TRP A 84 4.84 14.24 -15.80
CA TRP A 84 4.79 13.71 -14.43
C TRP A 84 4.80 12.19 -14.41
N GLN A 85 3.96 11.53 -15.20
CA GLN A 85 3.92 10.07 -15.27
C GLN A 85 5.25 9.49 -15.73
N LEU A 86 5.90 10.11 -16.73
CA LEU A 86 7.22 9.72 -17.20
C LEU A 86 8.28 9.88 -16.11
N GLN A 87 8.32 11.03 -15.44
CA GLN A 87 9.25 11.29 -14.34
C GLN A 87 9.06 10.31 -13.18
N TRP A 88 7.82 10.02 -12.80
CA TRP A 88 7.51 9.06 -11.74
C TRP A 88 7.94 7.65 -12.15
N THR A 89 7.68 7.25 -13.39
CA THR A 89 8.10 5.95 -13.93
C THR A 89 9.62 5.81 -13.93
N LEU A 90 10.35 6.85 -14.37
CA LEU A 90 11.81 6.87 -14.31
C LEU A 90 12.32 6.78 -12.87
N LYS A 91 11.71 7.50 -11.92
CA LYS A 91 12.04 7.39 -10.49
C LYS A 91 11.80 5.99 -9.94
N LEU A 92 10.71 5.33 -10.34
CA LEU A 92 10.43 3.95 -9.97
C LEU A 92 11.53 3.02 -10.52
N LEU A 93 11.85 3.11 -11.82
CA LEU A 93 12.87 2.28 -12.47
C LEU A 93 14.25 2.49 -11.85
N GLN A 94 14.62 3.72 -11.49
CA GLN A 94 15.87 4.02 -10.78
C GLN A 94 15.93 3.38 -9.38
N ASN A 95 14.79 3.04 -8.78
CA ASN A 95 14.74 2.32 -7.51
C ASN A 95 14.85 0.80 -7.66
N CYS A 96 14.68 0.25 -8.86
CA CYS A 96 14.79 -1.18 -9.16
C CYS A 96 16.25 -1.66 -9.24
N THR A 97 17.05 -1.39 -8.20
CA THR A 97 18.44 -1.87 -8.08
C THR A 97 18.59 -2.69 -6.81
N ALA A 98 19.51 -3.66 -6.78
CA ALA A 98 19.70 -4.53 -5.60
C ALA A 98 20.01 -3.72 -4.34
N LYS A 99 20.96 -2.77 -4.44
CA LYS A 99 21.33 -1.88 -3.33
C LYS A 99 20.15 -1.11 -2.75
N ARG A 100 19.28 -0.53 -3.60
CA ARG A 100 18.10 0.21 -3.13
C ARG A 100 17.01 -0.71 -2.60
N TYR A 101 16.87 -1.90 -3.19
CA TYR A 101 15.95 -2.91 -2.70
C TYR A 101 16.30 -3.34 -1.28
N ASP A 102 17.57 -3.68 -1.01
CA ASP A 102 18.01 -4.11 0.32
C ASP A 102 17.79 -3.02 1.37
N LEU A 103 18.19 -1.77 1.07
CA LEU A 103 17.97 -0.60 1.94
C LEU A 103 16.48 -0.40 2.26
N ASN A 104 15.63 -0.44 1.23
CA ASN A 104 14.20 -0.17 1.41
C ASN A 104 13.49 -1.34 2.09
N LYS A 105 13.90 -2.59 1.80
CA LYS A 105 13.38 -3.78 2.46
C LYS A 105 13.68 -3.74 3.95
N GLU A 106 14.91 -3.44 4.35
CA GLU A 106 15.29 -3.30 5.76
C GLU A 106 14.39 -2.28 6.49
N ARG A 107 14.17 -1.11 5.87
CA ARG A 107 13.31 -0.06 6.42
C ARG A 107 11.85 -0.50 6.55
N MET A 108 11.32 -1.21 5.55
CA MET A 108 9.95 -1.72 5.57
C MET A 108 9.76 -2.79 6.64
N VAL A 109 10.70 -3.73 6.77
CA VAL A 109 10.65 -4.79 7.79
C VAL A 109 10.69 -4.18 9.19
N ARG A 110 11.59 -3.22 9.43
CA ARG A 110 11.68 -2.52 10.73
C ARG A 110 10.36 -1.86 11.14
N LEU A 111 9.67 -1.23 10.17
CA LEU A 111 8.36 -0.64 10.43
C LEU A 111 7.29 -1.71 10.69
N ALA A 112 7.32 -2.80 9.93
CA ALA A 112 6.37 -3.90 10.05
C ALA A 112 6.53 -4.70 11.37
N GLU A 113 7.74 -4.79 11.92
CA GLU A 113 8.01 -5.42 13.22
C GLU A 113 7.65 -4.53 14.41
N TYR A 114 7.68 -3.21 14.23
CA TYR A 114 7.26 -2.27 15.27
C TYR A 114 5.74 -2.19 15.44
N SER A 115 4.98 -2.50 14.39
CA SER A 115 3.53 -2.26 14.30
C SER A 115 2.68 -3.42 14.81
#